data_AF-A0A2M8TKU9-F1
#
_entry.id   AF-A0A2M8TKU9-F1
#
_cell.length_a   1.000
_cell.length_b   1.000
_cell.length_c   1.000
_cell.angle_alpha   90.00
_cell.angle_beta   90.00
_cell.angle_gamma   90.00
#
_symmetry.space_group_name_H-M   'P 1'
#
loop_
_entity.id
_entity.type
_entity.pdbx_description
1 polymer ?
#
loop_
_entity_poly.entity_id
_entity_poly.type
_entity_poly.pdbx_seq_one_letter_code
_entity_poly.pdbx_strand_id
1 'polypeptide(L)'
;MFEMPTTTKAQVAYDLAIAGKKVTSANCNDLSVIEGVRGTVSYDPTANVLTLQNAEIITEGNINAIYSKIDGMTLKVIGINKLKAHKAAITLRNPMTINGGGTLKVESEKDCAIFLFSTDLTIENCTVEADSEVYGIAGVDGTTENLTIKNAEVEAEGKEGGSIRDLATLTLIGCNITKPAGAAFDTSLHGVVLNGEIVKTEVEITKDVTAIGAATAETTPTAVQGNYTLGGVRLSNELKDLPKGVYIVNGKKVVKQ
;
A
#
# COMPACT_ATOMS: atom_id res chain seq x y z
N MET A 1 -1.43 -5.98 55.21
CA MET A 1 -1.39 -5.32 53.88
C MET A 1 -2.17 -6.24 52.95
N PHE A 2 -3.38 -5.87 52.54
CA PHE A 2 -4.20 -6.70 51.64
C PHE A 2 -3.96 -6.21 50.21
N GLU A 3 -3.36 -7.05 49.36
CA GLU A 3 -3.26 -6.79 47.92
C GLU A 3 -4.66 -6.88 47.31
N MET A 4 -5.07 -5.82 46.60
CA MET A 4 -6.31 -5.86 45.82
C MET A 4 -6.08 -6.69 44.56
N PRO A 5 -7.03 -7.55 44.16
CA PRO A 5 -6.91 -8.31 42.92
C PRO A 5 -6.93 -7.35 41.72
N THR A 6 -5.82 -7.29 40.98
CA THR A 6 -5.78 -6.61 39.68
C THR A 6 -6.68 -7.35 38.71
N THR A 7 -7.79 -6.71 38.33
CA THR A 7 -8.68 -7.21 37.29
C THR A 7 -8.00 -6.99 35.94
N THR A 8 -7.29 -8.00 35.44
CA THR A 8 -6.73 -7.98 34.09
C THR A 8 -7.89 -7.95 33.10
N LYS A 9 -8.09 -6.84 32.38
CA LYS A 9 -9.05 -6.78 31.26
C LYS A 9 -8.68 -7.85 30.24
N ALA A 10 -9.68 -8.59 29.73
CA ALA A 10 -9.48 -9.55 28.65
C ALA A 10 -8.86 -8.82 27.44
N GLN A 11 -7.68 -9.26 27.01
CA GLN A 11 -7.02 -8.73 25.82
C GLN A 11 -7.56 -9.43 24.58
N VAL A 12 -7.96 -8.64 23.59
CA VAL A 12 -8.33 -9.19 22.28
C VAL A 12 -7.05 -9.50 21.53
N ALA A 13 -6.92 -10.73 21.04
CA ALA A 13 -5.85 -11.13 20.14
C ALA A 13 -6.31 -10.92 18.69
N TYR A 14 -5.47 -10.29 17.87
CA TYR A 14 -5.71 -10.17 16.44
C TYR A 14 -4.96 -11.27 15.70
N ASP A 15 -5.44 -11.64 14.52
CA ASP A 15 -4.79 -12.61 13.63
C ASP A 15 -3.58 -12.00 12.88
N LEU A 16 -2.78 -11.23 13.61
CA LEU A 16 -1.60 -10.51 13.15
C LEU A 16 -0.44 -10.79 14.10
N ALA A 17 0.73 -11.05 13.53
CA ALA A 17 1.99 -11.09 14.25
C ALA A 17 3.02 -10.20 13.56
N ILE A 18 3.78 -9.48 14.37
CA ILE A 18 4.87 -8.59 13.96
C ILE A 18 6.14 -9.07 14.65
N ALA A 19 7.20 -9.32 13.89
CA ALA A 19 8.43 -9.94 14.39
C ALA A 19 8.16 -11.18 15.27
N GLY A 20 7.21 -12.03 14.85
CA GLY A 20 6.79 -13.23 15.58
C GLY A 20 5.95 -12.97 16.85
N LYS A 21 5.77 -11.72 17.28
CA LYS A 21 4.94 -11.37 18.43
C LYS A 21 3.51 -11.10 18.00
N LYS A 22 2.56 -11.77 18.66
CA LYS A 22 1.12 -11.56 18.45
C LYS A 22 0.70 -10.12 18.79
N VAL A 23 -0.08 -9.51 17.92
CA VAL A 23 -0.70 -8.20 18.14
C VAL A 23 -2.01 -8.38 18.90
N THR A 24 -2.24 -7.51 19.88
CA THR A 24 -3.37 -7.55 20.81
C THR A 24 -3.86 -6.14 21.09
N SER A 25 -5.04 -6.02 21.70
CA SER A 25 -5.58 -4.73 22.14
C SER A 25 -4.67 -3.99 23.14
N ALA A 26 -3.67 -4.66 23.74
CA ALA A 26 -2.73 -4.05 24.68
C ALA A 26 -1.51 -3.41 24.00
N ASN A 27 -1.08 -3.89 22.83
CA ASN A 27 0.11 -3.38 22.13
C ASN A 27 -0.17 -2.82 20.74
N CYS A 28 -1.38 -2.95 20.20
CA CYS A 28 -1.70 -2.52 18.84
C CYS A 28 -1.40 -1.03 18.56
N ASN A 29 -1.52 -0.15 19.56
CA ASN A 29 -1.24 1.28 19.37
C ASN A 29 0.26 1.62 19.27
N ASP A 30 1.15 0.75 19.75
CA ASP A 30 2.60 0.94 19.68
C ASP A 30 3.30 -0.43 19.66
N LEU A 31 3.73 -0.82 18.46
CA LEU A 31 4.41 -2.08 18.20
C LEU A 31 5.94 -1.93 18.22
N SER A 32 6.47 -0.71 18.44
CA SER A 32 7.91 -0.47 18.60
C SER A 32 8.47 -1.10 19.87
N VAL A 33 7.61 -1.50 20.81
CA VAL A 33 7.96 -2.27 22.01
C VAL A 33 8.40 -3.70 21.71
N ILE A 34 8.19 -4.19 20.48
CA ILE A 34 8.57 -5.53 20.04
C ILE A 34 10.04 -5.49 19.60
N GLU A 35 10.83 -6.43 20.08
CA GLU A 35 12.23 -6.60 19.66
C GLU A 35 12.35 -6.74 18.13
N GLY A 36 13.32 -6.04 17.55
CA GLY A 36 13.53 -6.00 16.10
C GLY A 36 12.68 -4.95 15.37
N VAL A 37 11.75 -4.26 16.05
CA VAL A 37 10.93 -3.18 15.49
C VAL A 37 11.52 -1.80 15.83
N ARG A 38 11.63 -0.93 14.84
CA ARG A 38 12.04 0.47 14.98
C ARG A 38 11.11 1.38 14.17
N GLY A 39 11.14 2.68 14.48
CA GLY A 39 10.26 3.67 13.86
C GLY A 39 8.83 3.56 14.40
N THR A 40 7.87 4.08 13.63
CA THR A 40 6.46 4.07 14.05
C THR A 40 5.72 2.89 13.42
N VAL A 41 5.27 1.97 14.26
CA VAL A 41 4.47 0.80 13.86
C VAL A 41 3.25 0.69 14.76
N SER A 42 2.07 0.68 14.18
CA SER A 42 0.80 0.56 14.91
C SER A 42 -0.27 -0.12 14.08
N TYR A 43 -1.21 -0.80 14.72
CA TYR A 43 -2.36 -1.44 14.12
C TYR A 43 -3.64 -0.84 14.68
N ASP A 44 -4.46 -0.24 13.82
CA ASP A 44 -5.81 0.21 14.16
C ASP A 44 -6.81 -0.91 13.81
N PRO A 45 -7.37 -1.62 14.80
CA PRO A 45 -8.32 -2.70 14.56
C PRO A 45 -9.69 -2.21 14.07
N THR A 46 -10.02 -0.93 14.26
CA THR A 46 -11.30 -0.34 13.82
C THR A 46 -11.25 -0.01 12.34
N ALA A 47 -10.13 0.56 11.89
CA ALA A 47 -9.91 0.88 10.49
C ALA A 47 -9.37 -0.31 9.67
N ASN A 48 -8.92 -1.38 10.35
CA ASN A 48 -8.22 -2.52 9.76
C ASN A 48 -6.92 -2.11 9.03
N VAL A 49 -6.12 -1.26 9.68
CA VAL A 49 -4.91 -0.66 9.11
C VAL A 49 -3.69 -0.92 9.98
N LEU A 50 -2.68 -1.60 9.43
CA LEU A 50 -1.32 -1.63 9.96
C LEU A 50 -0.52 -0.49 9.33
N THR A 51 -0.07 0.46 10.13
CA THR A 51 0.74 1.60 9.68
C THR A 51 2.22 1.36 9.95
N LEU A 52 3.04 1.51 8.92
CA LEU A 52 4.50 1.64 8.99
C LEU A 52 4.88 3.06 8.59
N GLN A 53 5.58 3.77 9.47
CA GLN A 53 6.10 5.10 9.16
C GLN A 53 7.57 5.21 9.57
N ASN A 54 8.43 5.33 8.56
CA ASN A 54 9.89 5.30 8.70
C ASN A 54 10.35 4.14 9.60
N ALA A 55 9.75 2.97 9.38
CA ALA A 55 9.89 1.81 10.24
C ALA A 55 10.89 0.80 9.70
N GLU A 56 11.51 0.06 10.62
CA GLU A 56 12.36 -1.08 10.31
C GLU A 56 11.89 -2.28 11.15
N ILE A 57 11.71 -3.44 10.51
CA ILE A 57 11.39 -4.70 11.18
C ILE A 57 12.39 -5.74 10.69
N ILE A 58 13.38 -6.03 11.52
CA ILE A 58 14.40 -7.05 11.24
C ILE A 58 14.19 -8.23 12.18
N THR A 59 14.10 -9.42 11.61
CA THR A 59 13.91 -10.66 12.37
C THR A 59 14.99 -11.67 12.07
N GLU A 60 15.40 -12.40 13.11
CA GLU A 60 16.32 -13.54 12.99
C GLU A 60 15.55 -14.88 13.00
N GLY A 61 16.19 -15.93 12.48
CA GLY A 61 15.64 -17.27 12.49
C GLY A 61 14.37 -17.42 11.65
N ASN A 62 13.53 -18.42 11.98
CA ASN A 62 12.36 -18.79 11.19
C ASN A 62 11.12 -17.93 11.52
N ILE A 63 11.27 -16.61 11.48
CA ILE A 63 10.25 -15.63 11.89
C ILE A 63 9.96 -14.69 10.71
N ASN A 64 8.68 -14.42 10.46
CA ASN A 64 8.26 -13.39 9.50
C ASN A 64 8.37 -12.00 10.13
N ALA A 65 8.71 -10.98 9.34
CA ALA A 65 8.56 -9.59 9.79
C ALA A 65 7.07 -9.25 9.98
N ILE A 66 6.22 -9.64 9.01
CA ILE A 66 4.76 -9.51 9.08
C ILE A 66 4.11 -10.84 8.73
N TYR A 67 3.22 -11.32 9.60
CA TYR A 67 2.36 -12.46 9.34
C TYR A 67 0.91 -12.07 9.63
N SER A 68 0.04 -12.11 8.60
CA SER A 68 -1.36 -11.74 8.74
C SER A 68 -2.29 -12.83 8.23
N LYS A 69 -3.36 -13.09 8.99
CA LYS A 69 -4.60 -13.74 8.52
C LYS A 69 -5.81 -12.83 8.67
N ILE A 70 -5.59 -11.52 8.75
CA ILE A 70 -6.70 -10.56 8.80
C ILE A 70 -7.19 -10.31 7.39
N ASP A 71 -8.49 -10.50 7.17
CA ASP A 71 -9.14 -10.26 5.88
C ASP A 71 -9.29 -8.77 5.60
N GLY A 72 -8.97 -8.38 4.36
CA GLY A 72 -9.05 -7.00 3.87
C GLY A 72 -8.13 -6.01 4.59
N MET A 73 -7.04 -6.45 5.23
CA MET A 73 -6.15 -5.56 5.98
C MET A 73 -5.41 -4.60 5.04
N THR A 74 -5.30 -3.34 5.43
CA THR A 74 -4.42 -2.38 4.76
C THR A 74 -3.07 -2.27 5.48
N LEU A 75 -1.97 -2.51 4.76
CA LEU A 75 -0.62 -2.15 5.16
C LEU A 75 -0.31 -0.75 4.60
N LYS A 76 -0.43 0.27 5.44
CA LYS A 76 -0.18 1.66 5.07
C LYS A 76 1.30 2.01 5.32
N VAL A 77 2.03 2.30 4.25
CA VAL A 77 3.45 2.63 4.27
C VAL A 77 3.66 4.13 4.03
N ILE A 78 4.34 4.79 4.97
CA ILE A 78 4.63 6.23 4.95
C ILE A 78 6.13 6.41 5.09
N GLY A 79 6.72 7.29 4.27
CA GLY A 79 8.18 7.43 4.23
C GLY A 79 8.86 6.17 3.70
N ILE A 80 10.05 5.86 4.21
CA ILE A 80 10.83 4.67 3.77
C ILE A 80 10.81 3.63 4.87
N ASN A 81 10.30 2.45 4.56
CA ASN A 81 10.17 1.34 5.50
C ASN A 81 10.99 0.15 5.03
N LYS A 82 11.59 -0.59 5.96
CA LYS A 82 12.42 -1.77 5.65
C LYS A 82 11.99 -2.98 6.48
N LEU A 83 11.76 -4.10 5.81
CA LEU A 83 11.51 -5.39 6.42
C LEU A 83 12.61 -6.35 6.00
N LYS A 84 13.16 -7.12 6.95
CA LYS A 84 14.14 -8.16 6.65
C LYS A 84 13.91 -9.41 7.50
N ALA A 85 13.90 -10.58 6.86
CA ALA A 85 13.75 -11.87 7.53
C ALA A 85 14.60 -12.98 6.89
N HIS A 86 14.87 -14.07 7.62
CA HIS A 86 15.50 -15.25 7.00
C HIS A 86 14.51 -16.12 6.23
N LYS A 87 13.28 -16.27 6.74
CA LYS A 87 12.16 -16.87 5.98
C LYS A 87 11.38 -15.78 5.27
N ALA A 88 10.18 -16.09 4.77
CA ALA A 88 9.40 -15.07 4.08
C ALA A 88 9.21 -13.80 4.93
N ALA A 89 9.50 -12.62 4.40
CA ALA A 89 9.44 -11.39 5.20
C ALA A 89 7.99 -10.98 5.47
N ILE A 90 7.14 -11.03 4.44
CA ILE A 90 5.69 -10.89 4.58
C ILE A 90 5.02 -12.21 4.21
N THR A 91 4.15 -12.72 5.07
CA THR A 91 3.19 -13.78 4.72
C THR A 91 1.78 -13.30 5.00
N LEU A 92 0.93 -13.38 3.96
CA LEU A 92 -0.49 -13.09 4.05
C LEU A 92 -1.28 -14.35 3.72
N ARG A 93 -2.33 -14.63 4.50
CA ARG A 93 -3.23 -15.78 4.28
C ARG A 93 -4.66 -15.37 3.94
N ASN A 94 -4.93 -14.07 4.02
CA ASN A 94 -6.18 -13.43 3.61
C ASN A 94 -5.83 -12.12 2.87
N PRO A 95 -6.77 -11.58 2.08
CA PRO A 95 -6.52 -10.43 1.23
C PRO A 95 -5.89 -9.24 1.96
N MET A 96 -4.88 -8.63 1.34
CA MET A 96 -4.20 -7.45 1.86
C MET A 96 -4.03 -6.38 0.78
N THR A 97 -4.09 -5.11 1.19
CA THR A 97 -3.71 -3.96 0.36
C THR A 97 -2.49 -3.27 0.94
N ILE A 98 -1.43 -3.05 0.15
CA ILE A 98 -0.30 -2.19 0.50
C ILE A 98 -0.51 -0.83 -0.17
N ASN A 99 -0.52 0.26 0.62
CA ASN A 99 -0.73 1.62 0.12
C ASN A 99 -0.01 2.69 0.95
N GLY A 100 -0.26 3.98 0.71
CA GLY A 100 0.15 5.06 1.64
C GLY A 100 1.18 6.04 1.09
N GLY A 101 1.61 5.88 -0.17
CA GLY A 101 2.51 6.81 -0.86
C GLY A 101 3.99 6.66 -0.52
N GLY A 102 4.34 5.87 0.49
CA GLY A 102 5.73 5.58 0.87
C GLY A 102 6.37 4.45 0.07
N THR A 103 7.60 4.13 0.47
CA THR A 103 8.39 3.00 -0.04
C THR A 103 8.45 1.89 1.01
N LEU A 104 8.26 0.65 0.58
CA LEU A 104 8.42 -0.55 1.38
C LEU A 104 9.49 -1.45 0.77
N LYS A 105 10.64 -1.54 1.44
CA LYS A 105 11.72 -2.47 1.10
C LYS A 105 11.52 -3.76 1.87
N VAL A 106 11.48 -4.89 1.18
CA VAL A 106 11.19 -6.20 1.73
C VAL A 106 12.27 -7.16 1.30
N GLU A 107 13.06 -7.65 2.25
CA GLU A 107 14.20 -8.53 2.02
C GLU A 107 13.97 -9.89 2.70
N SER A 108 14.16 -10.98 1.97
CA SER A 108 14.15 -12.34 2.50
C SER A 108 15.41 -13.11 2.12
N GLU A 109 16.05 -13.76 3.09
CA GLU A 109 17.33 -14.43 2.83
C GLU A 109 17.20 -15.87 2.28
N LYS A 110 16.08 -16.56 2.52
CA LYS A 110 15.96 -18.01 2.19
C LYS A 110 14.57 -18.44 1.69
N ASP A 111 13.67 -17.50 1.44
CA ASP A 111 12.27 -17.76 1.10
C ASP A 111 11.69 -16.50 0.40
N CYS A 112 10.38 -16.37 0.23
CA CYS A 112 9.78 -15.25 -0.51
C CYS A 112 9.97 -13.89 0.19
N ALA A 113 10.29 -12.81 -0.52
CA ALA A 113 10.16 -11.48 0.09
C ALA A 113 8.70 -11.24 0.51
N ILE A 114 7.75 -11.51 -0.40
CA ILE A 114 6.31 -11.46 -0.13
C ILE A 114 5.67 -12.78 -0.58
N PHE A 115 5.04 -13.48 0.38
CA PHE A 115 4.39 -14.77 0.15
C PHE A 115 2.87 -14.69 0.30
N LEU A 116 2.15 -14.91 -0.81
CA LEU A 116 0.70 -15.02 -0.86
C LEU A 116 0.32 -16.48 -0.60
N PHE A 117 -0.19 -16.80 0.58
CA PHE A 117 -0.63 -18.17 0.87
C PHE A 117 -2.10 -18.32 0.47
N SER A 118 -2.35 -18.68 -0.81
CA SER A 118 -3.70 -18.91 -1.36
C SER A 118 -4.64 -17.73 -1.14
N THR A 119 -4.14 -16.52 -1.45
CA THR A 119 -4.84 -15.28 -1.20
C THR A 119 -4.41 -14.18 -2.17
N ASP A 120 -5.03 -13.00 -2.06
CA ASP A 120 -4.85 -11.89 -2.96
C ASP A 120 -4.03 -10.77 -2.34
N LEU A 121 -3.18 -10.13 -3.15
CA LEU A 121 -2.44 -8.94 -2.78
C LEU A 121 -2.76 -7.81 -3.76
N THR A 122 -3.10 -6.64 -3.23
CA THR A 122 -3.15 -5.40 -3.99
C THR A 122 -2.02 -4.47 -3.54
N ILE A 123 -1.23 -3.96 -4.47
CA ILE A 123 -0.24 -2.91 -4.24
C ILE A 123 -0.73 -1.67 -4.98
N GLU A 124 -1.06 -0.60 -4.24
CA GLU A 124 -1.57 0.62 -4.86
C GLU A 124 -1.01 1.92 -4.28
N ASN A 125 -0.74 2.89 -5.16
CA ASN A 125 -0.31 4.24 -4.79
C ASN A 125 0.89 4.26 -3.81
N CYS A 126 1.88 3.39 -4.02
CA CYS A 126 3.11 3.31 -3.23
C CYS A 126 4.25 2.69 -4.07
N THR A 127 5.42 2.53 -3.45
CA THR A 127 6.56 1.82 -4.03
C THR A 127 6.89 0.59 -3.19
N VAL A 128 7.09 -0.57 -3.82
CA VAL A 128 7.49 -1.81 -3.15
C VAL A 128 8.75 -2.35 -3.82
N GLU A 129 9.80 -2.60 -3.03
CA GLU A 129 11.03 -3.25 -3.47
C GLU A 129 11.12 -4.61 -2.76
N ALA A 130 10.96 -5.72 -3.48
CA ALA A 130 10.85 -7.08 -2.96
C ALA A 130 12.04 -7.93 -3.43
N ASP A 131 13.07 -8.06 -2.59
CA ASP A 131 14.33 -8.76 -2.89
C ASP A 131 14.44 -10.06 -2.09
N SER A 132 14.84 -11.13 -2.79
CA SER A 132 15.13 -12.41 -2.18
C SER A 132 16.14 -13.23 -2.97
N GLU A 133 16.91 -14.04 -2.24
CA GLU A 133 17.75 -15.08 -2.85
C GLU A 133 16.90 -16.15 -3.57
N VAL A 134 15.64 -16.36 -3.17
CA VAL A 134 14.79 -17.41 -3.72
C VAL A 134 13.64 -16.86 -4.56
N TYR A 135 12.69 -16.16 -3.94
CA TYR A 135 11.46 -15.70 -4.60
C TYR A 135 11.18 -14.24 -4.24
N GLY A 136 10.95 -13.38 -5.22
CA GLY A 136 10.57 -11.98 -4.96
C GLY A 136 9.15 -11.92 -4.39
N ILE A 137 8.15 -12.02 -5.26
CA ILE A 137 6.73 -12.13 -4.90
C ILE A 137 6.20 -13.45 -5.44
N ALA A 138 5.69 -14.32 -4.56
CA ALA A 138 5.21 -15.63 -4.98
C ALA A 138 3.93 -16.08 -4.26
N GLY A 139 3.15 -16.91 -4.95
CA GLY A 139 2.05 -17.70 -4.38
C GLY A 139 2.46 -19.13 -4.06
N VAL A 140 1.50 -20.02 -3.83
CA VAL A 140 1.77 -21.44 -3.49
C VAL A 140 2.03 -22.26 -4.76
N ASP A 141 1.12 -22.20 -5.72
CA ASP A 141 1.17 -23.02 -6.94
C ASP A 141 0.59 -22.34 -8.18
N GLY A 142 0.17 -21.08 -8.07
CA GLY A 142 -0.39 -20.31 -9.17
C GLY A 142 -1.86 -20.61 -9.50
N THR A 143 -2.58 -21.30 -8.62
CA THR A 143 -3.99 -21.64 -8.88
C THR A 143 -4.98 -20.65 -8.30
N THR A 144 -4.66 -19.98 -7.19
CA THR A 144 -5.63 -19.15 -6.46
C THR A 144 -5.15 -17.74 -6.14
N GLU A 145 -3.83 -17.50 -6.20
CA GLU A 145 -3.21 -16.26 -5.77
C GLU A 145 -3.26 -15.18 -6.85
N ASN A 146 -3.87 -14.04 -6.54
CA ASN A 146 -3.96 -12.92 -7.49
C ASN A 146 -3.14 -11.74 -6.98
N LEU A 147 -2.27 -11.21 -7.85
CA LEU A 147 -1.53 -9.98 -7.60
C LEU A 147 -2.11 -8.85 -8.45
N THR A 148 -2.55 -7.78 -7.81
CA THR A 148 -2.97 -6.55 -8.48
C THR A 148 -2.00 -5.43 -8.16
N ILE A 149 -1.48 -4.75 -9.20
CA ILE A 149 -0.63 -3.58 -9.07
C ILE A 149 -1.32 -2.40 -9.74
N LYS A 150 -1.56 -1.34 -8.97
CA LYS A 150 -2.39 -0.21 -9.40
C LYS A 150 -1.75 1.13 -9.07
N ASN A 151 -1.38 1.91 -10.08
CA ASN A 151 -0.72 3.21 -9.90
C ASN A 151 0.45 3.15 -8.91
N ALA A 152 1.20 2.05 -8.91
CA ALA A 152 2.31 1.77 -8.01
C ALA A 152 3.59 1.49 -8.79
N GLU A 153 4.71 1.54 -8.08
CA GLU A 153 6.02 1.09 -8.57
C GLU A 153 6.41 -0.18 -7.81
N VAL A 154 6.80 -1.22 -8.52
CA VAL A 154 7.23 -2.49 -7.93
C VAL A 154 8.52 -2.94 -8.58
N GLU A 155 9.53 -3.17 -7.75
CA GLU A 155 10.76 -3.89 -8.10
C GLU A 155 10.70 -5.23 -7.38
N ALA A 156 10.83 -6.33 -8.11
CA ALA A 156 10.85 -7.67 -7.52
C ALA A 156 12.01 -8.47 -8.09
N GLU A 157 12.82 -9.07 -7.23
CA GLU A 157 13.92 -9.95 -7.62
C GLU A 157 13.94 -11.21 -6.76
N GLY A 158 13.87 -12.37 -7.43
CA GLY A 158 14.02 -13.68 -6.82
C GLY A 158 15.02 -14.52 -7.62
N LYS A 159 16.22 -14.73 -7.07
CA LYS A 159 17.40 -15.15 -7.85
C LYS A 159 17.39 -16.63 -8.22
N GLU A 160 16.93 -17.50 -7.33
CA GLU A 160 16.91 -18.95 -7.59
C GLU A 160 15.59 -19.42 -8.22
N GLY A 161 14.48 -18.97 -7.65
CA GLY A 161 13.14 -19.46 -7.94
C GLY A 161 12.38 -18.62 -8.93
N GLY A 162 12.45 -17.30 -8.83
CA GLY A 162 11.83 -16.35 -9.76
C GLY A 162 11.32 -15.09 -9.08
N SER A 163 11.26 -14.01 -9.85
CA SER A 163 10.97 -12.67 -9.34
C SER A 163 9.48 -12.44 -9.04
N ILE A 164 8.60 -12.86 -9.94
CA ILE A 164 7.14 -12.84 -9.75
C ILE A 164 6.58 -14.14 -10.33
N ARG A 165 6.10 -15.06 -9.49
CA ARG A 165 5.70 -16.40 -9.93
C ARG A 165 4.69 -17.09 -9.01
N ASP A 166 4.23 -18.26 -9.43
CA ASP A 166 3.21 -19.07 -8.76
C ASP A 166 1.95 -18.25 -8.44
N LEU A 167 1.50 -17.45 -9.40
CA LEU A 167 0.26 -16.65 -9.34
C LEU A 167 -0.76 -17.13 -10.38
N ALA A 168 -2.04 -17.09 -10.01
CA ALA A 168 -3.14 -17.29 -10.94
C ALA A 168 -3.27 -16.12 -11.91
N THR A 169 -3.17 -14.90 -11.39
CA THR A 169 -3.22 -13.69 -12.21
C THR A 169 -2.25 -12.61 -11.72
N LEU A 170 -1.74 -11.85 -12.69
CA LEU A 170 -1.13 -10.54 -12.47
C LEU A 170 -1.95 -9.48 -13.20
N THR A 171 -2.61 -8.61 -12.44
CA THR A 171 -3.43 -7.52 -12.97
C THR A 171 -2.68 -6.20 -12.82
N LEU A 172 -2.47 -5.49 -13.93
CA LEU A 172 -1.81 -4.18 -13.96
C LEU A 172 -2.82 -3.10 -14.33
N ILE A 173 -2.97 -2.08 -13.47
CA ILE A 173 -3.92 -0.97 -13.66
C ILE A 173 -3.12 0.34 -13.62
N GLY A 174 -2.97 1.00 -14.78
CA GLY A 174 -2.14 2.19 -14.89
C GLY A 174 -0.65 1.91 -14.65
N CYS A 175 -0.21 0.67 -14.93
CA CYS A 175 1.15 0.20 -14.74
C CYS A 175 1.55 -0.72 -15.90
N ASN A 176 2.86 -0.84 -16.15
CA ASN A 176 3.42 -1.75 -17.15
C ASN A 176 4.70 -2.42 -16.62
N ILE A 177 4.96 -3.67 -17.02
CA ILE A 177 6.28 -4.30 -16.83
C ILE A 177 7.27 -3.60 -17.78
N THR A 178 8.30 -2.98 -17.22
CA THR A 178 9.33 -2.25 -17.97
C THR A 178 10.69 -2.93 -17.97
N LYS A 179 10.95 -3.79 -16.97
CA LYS A 179 12.13 -4.66 -16.98
C LYS A 179 11.80 -6.10 -16.59
N PRO A 180 12.53 -7.08 -17.15
CA PRO A 180 13.37 -6.92 -18.34
C PRO A 180 12.51 -6.60 -19.58
N ALA A 181 13.08 -5.92 -20.57
CA ALA A 181 12.32 -5.52 -21.76
C ALA A 181 11.76 -6.76 -22.49
N GLY A 182 10.46 -6.72 -22.79
CA GLY A 182 9.75 -7.85 -23.42
C GLY A 182 9.25 -8.91 -22.43
N ALA A 183 9.48 -8.76 -21.13
CA ALA A 183 8.86 -9.63 -20.14
C ALA A 183 7.36 -9.40 -20.06
N ALA A 184 6.61 -10.49 -19.84
CA ALA A 184 5.16 -10.47 -19.69
C ALA A 184 4.72 -11.56 -18.70
N PHE A 185 3.53 -11.40 -18.13
CA PHE A 185 2.93 -12.47 -17.35
C PHE A 185 2.40 -13.59 -18.27
N ASP A 186 2.77 -14.82 -17.98
CA ASP A 186 2.30 -16.01 -18.68
C ASP A 186 1.45 -16.85 -17.71
N THR A 187 0.17 -17.02 -18.06
CA THR A 187 -0.80 -17.77 -17.24
C THR A 187 -0.58 -19.27 -17.22
N SER A 188 0.13 -19.83 -18.21
CA SER A 188 0.47 -21.26 -18.25
C SER A 188 1.71 -21.58 -17.42
N LEU A 189 2.62 -20.61 -17.29
CA LEU A 189 3.80 -20.69 -16.43
C LEU A 189 3.60 -20.03 -15.05
N HIS A 190 2.42 -19.44 -14.81
CA HIS A 190 2.02 -18.82 -13.56
C HIS A 190 2.98 -17.71 -13.07
N GLY A 191 3.63 -16.98 -13.97
CA GLY A 191 4.63 -15.99 -13.57
C GLY A 191 5.06 -15.03 -14.67
N VAL A 192 5.91 -14.07 -14.32
CA VAL A 192 6.53 -13.16 -15.28
C VAL A 192 7.68 -13.89 -15.98
N VAL A 193 7.61 -13.94 -17.30
CA VAL A 193 8.53 -14.68 -18.15
C VAL A 193 9.20 -13.79 -19.18
N LEU A 194 10.39 -14.19 -19.61
CA LEU A 194 11.10 -13.64 -20.76
C LEU A 194 11.58 -14.83 -21.61
N ASN A 195 11.30 -14.81 -22.92
CA ASN A 195 11.66 -15.89 -23.84
C ASN A 195 11.15 -17.29 -23.42
N GLY A 196 10.00 -17.35 -22.75
CA GLY A 196 9.39 -18.60 -22.28
C GLY A 196 9.96 -19.16 -20.98
N GLU A 197 10.85 -18.43 -20.30
CA GLU A 197 11.42 -18.81 -19.01
C GLU A 197 11.04 -17.79 -17.92
N ILE A 198 10.82 -18.28 -16.70
CA ILE A 198 10.55 -17.43 -15.53
C ILE A 198 11.74 -16.49 -15.29
N VAL A 199 11.45 -15.19 -15.16
CA VAL A 199 12.47 -14.18 -14.88
C VAL A 199 13.01 -14.36 -13.46
N LYS A 200 14.34 -14.40 -13.33
CA LYS A 200 15.09 -14.55 -12.06
C LYS A 200 15.98 -13.34 -11.74
N THR A 201 15.80 -12.27 -12.50
CA THR A 201 16.44 -10.96 -12.32
C THR A 201 15.37 -9.94 -11.93
N GLU A 202 15.77 -8.73 -11.57
CA GLU A 202 14.82 -7.63 -11.32
C GLU A 202 13.72 -7.54 -12.39
N VAL A 203 12.47 -7.66 -11.93
CA VAL A 203 11.26 -7.28 -12.65
C VAL A 203 10.85 -5.91 -12.14
N GLU A 204 10.84 -4.92 -13.04
CA GLU A 204 10.40 -3.56 -12.73
C GLU A 204 9.02 -3.34 -13.34
N ILE A 205 8.08 -2.90 -12.52
CA ILE A 205 6.74 -2.49 -12.91
C ILE A 205 6.58 -1.03 -12.53
N THR A 206 6.39 -0.18 -13.53
CA THR A 206 6.30 1.26 -13.34
C THR A 206 4.90 1.77 -13.68
N LYS A 207 4.57 2.95 -13.15
CA LYS A 207 3.35 3.66 -13.50
C LYS A 207 3.38 4.03 -14.98
N ASP A 208 2.27 3.79 -15.65
CA ASP A 208 2.06 4.32 -16.97
C ASP A 208 1.69 5.80 -16.86
N VAL A 209 2.68 6.68 -17.07
CA VAL A 209 2.50 8.14 -17.07
C VAL A 209 1.57 8.63 -18.18
N THR A 210 1.21 7.78 -19.16
CA THR A 210 0.17 8.08 -20.16
C THR A 210 -1.22 7.64 -19.72
N ALA A 211 -1.32 6.75 -18.72
CA ALA A 211 -2.55 6.35 -18.05
C ALA A 211 -2.95 7.31 -16.92
N ILE A 212 -2.66 8.61 -17.07
CA ILE A 212 -3.41 9.64 -16.33
C ILE A 212 -4.85 9.46 -16.79
N GLY A 213 -5.63 8.71 -16.02
CA GLY A 213 -7.07 8.71 -16.10
C GLY A 213 -7.46 10.18 -16.15
N ALA A 214 -8.07 10.59 -17.25
CA ALA A 214 -8.55 11.95 -17.43
C ALA A 214 -9.11 12.38 -16.09
N ALA A 215 -8.57 13.44 -15.49
CA ALA A 215 -9.07 13.94 -14.24
C ALA A 215 -10.59 13.99 -14.42
N THR A 216 -11.32 13.15 -13.69
CA THR A 216 -12.73 13.40 -13.49
C THR A 216 -12.68 14.70 -12.73
N ALA A 217 -12.71 15.81 -13.47
CA ALA A 217 -13.26 17.02 -12.93
C ALA A 217 -14.56 16.53 -12.32
N GLU A 218 -14.61 16.50 -10.99
CA GLU A 218 -15.86 16.75 -10.33
C GLU A 218 -16.32 18.05 -10.97
N THR A 219 -17.13 17.91 -12.01
CA THR A 219 -18.05 18.94 -12.42
C THR A 219 -18.98 19.04 -11.23
N THR A 220 -18.51 19.75 -10.20
CA THR A 220 -19.38 20.34 -9.20
C THR A 220 -20.41 21.07 -10.05
N PRO A 221 -21.65 20.55 -10.12
CA PRO A 221 -22.65 21.23 -10.88
C PRO A 221 -22.86 22.55 -10.15
N THR A 222 -22.75 23.65 -10.88
CA THR A 222 -22.99 25.02 -10.43
C THR A 222 -21.85 25.64 -9.59
N ALA A 223 -20.99 26.40 -10.26
CA ALA A 223 -20.35 27.55 -9.62
C ALA A 223 -21.45 28.34 -8.89
N VAL A 224 -21.31 28.49 -7.57
CA VAL A 224 -22.27 29.21 -6.73
C VAL A 224 -22.43 30.62 -7.30
N GLN A 225 -23.57 30.87 -7.96
CA GLN A 225 -23.90 32.17 -8.52
C GLN A 225 -23.96 33.18 -7.38
N GLY A 226 -23.23 34.29 -7.52
CA GLY A 226 -23.07 35.27 -6.47
C GLY A 226 -22.21 36.43 -6.93
N ASN A 227 -22.49 37.60 -6.34
CA ASN A 227 -21.64 38.78 -6.48
C ASN A 227 -20.62 38.75 -5.36
N TYR A 228 -19.37 39.04 -5.67
CA TYR A 228 -18.29 39.12 -4.69
C TYR A 228 -17.55 40.44 -4.87
N THR A 229 -16.97 40.95 -3.79
CA THR A 229 -15.95 42.01 -3.88
C THR A 229 -14.70 41.46 -4.55
N LEU A 230 -13.81 42.36 -5.01
CA LEU A 230 -12.51 41.94 -5.55
C LEU A 230 -11.65 41.19 -4.51
N GLY A 231 -11.90 41.41 -3.21
CA GLY A 231 -11.27 40.68 -2.11
C GLY A 231 -11.90 39.32 -1.77
N GLY A 232 -12.86 38.83 -2.57
CA GLY A 232 -13.48 37.52 -2.40
C GLY A 232 -14.61 37.43 -1.38
N VAL A 233 -15.04 38.56 -0.80
CA VAL A 233 -16.18 38.60 0.13
C VAL A 233 -17.50 38.49 -0.64
N ARG A 234 -18.35 37.53 -0.28
CA ARG A 234 -19.68 37.32 -0.88
C ARG A 234 -20.63 38.48 -0.53
N LEU A 235 -21.33 38.99 -1.53
CA LEU A 235 -22.32 40.05 -1.42
C LEU A 235 -23.73 39.45 -1.58
N SER A 236 -24.66 39.86 -0.71
CA SER A 236 -26.07 39.45 -0.76
C SER A 236 -26.90 40.19 -1.81
N ASN A 237 -26.45 41.38 -2.22
CA ASN A 237 -27.21 42.27 -3.10
C ASN A 237 -26.92 41.98 -4.58
N GLU A 238 -27.88 42.27 -5.45
CA GLU A 238 -27.67 42.21 -6.89
C GLU A 238 -26.73 43.32 -7.37
N LEU A 239 -26.02 43.10 -8.49
CA LEU A 239 -25.07 44.07 -9.03
C LEU A 239 -25.71 45.45 -9.23
N LYS A 240 -27.00 45.52 -9.60
CA LYS A 240 -27.76 46.76 -9.80
C LYS A 240 -27.90 47.62 -8.54
N ASP A 241 -27.79 47.03 -7.36
CA ASP A 241 -27.95 47.68 -6.06
C ASP A 241 -26.62 48.02 -5.37
N LEU A 242 -25.49 47.61 -5.97
CA LEU A 242 -24.15 47.90 -5.44
C LEU A 242 -23.67 49.31 -5.85
N PRO A 243 -22.79 49.97 -5.08
CA PRO A 243 -22.13 51.20 -5.50
C PRO A 243 -21.31 51.03 -6.79
N LYS A 244 -20.83 52.14 -7.38
CA LYS A 244 -19.85 52.08 -8.48
C LYS A 244 -18.57 51.39 -7.98
N GLY A 245 -18.01 50.47 -8.76
CA GLY A 245 -16.88 49.67 -8.31
C GLY A 245 -16.59 48.44 -9.18
N VAL A 246 -15.65 47.63 -8.73
CA VAL A 246 -15.24 46.38 -9.41
C VAL A 246 -15.70 45.18 -8.59
N TYR A 247 -16.40 44.27 -9.25
CA TYR A 247 -17.01 43.09 -8.64
C TYR A 247 -16.66 41.82 -9.42
N ILE A 248 -16.77 40.67 -8.77
CA ILE A 248 -16.78 39.36 -9.42
C ILE A 248 -18.23 38.87 -9.43
N VAL A 249 -18.82 38.73 -10.61
CA VAL A 249 -20.20 38.28 -10.81
C VAL A 249 -20.16 36.97 -11.58
N ASN A 250 -20.61 35.88 -10.96
CA ASN A 250 -20.58 34.54 -11.56
C ASN A 250 -19.21 34.17 -12.15
N GLY A 251 -18.14 34.49 -11.41
CA GLY A 251 -16.76 34.22 -11.80
C GLY A 251 -16.14 35.21 -12.82
N LYS A 252 -16.86 36.24 -13.25
CA LYS A 252 -16.35 37.26 -14.18
C LYS A 252 -16.16 38.62 -13.50
N LYS A 253 -15.04 39.28 -13.77
CA LYS A 253 -14.80 40.67 -13.36
C LYS A 253 -15.76 41.60 -14.10
N VAL A 254 -16.50 42.42 -13.36
CA VAL A 254 -17.44 43.42 -13.88
C VAL A 254 -17.13 44.78 -13.25
N VAL A 255 -17.10 45.82 -14.08
CA VAL A 255 -16.94 47.21 -13.63
C VAL A 255 -18.31 47.88 -13.69
N LYS A 256 -18.83 48.30 -12.54
CA LYS A 256 -20.07 49.07 -12.45
C LYS A 256 -19.74 50.56 -12.47
N GLN A 257 -20.18 51.22 -13.54
CA GLN A 257 -20.00 52.66 -13.77
C GLN A 257 -21.10 53.51 -13.17
#